data_AF-A0A9D5DDH8-F1
#
_entry.id   AF-A0A9D5DDH8-F1
#
_cell.length_a   1.000
_cell.length_b   1.000
_cell.length_c   1.000
_cell.angle_alpha   90.00
_cell.angle_beta   90.00
_cell.angle_gamma   90.00
#
_symmetry.space_group_name_H-M   'P 1'
#
loop_
_entity.id
_entity.type
_entity.pdbx_description
1 polymer ?
#
loop_
_entity_poly.entity_id
_entity_poly.type
_entity_poly.pdbx_seq_one_letter_code
_entity_poly.pdbx_strand_id
1 'polypeptide(L)'
;MASRSKLSGMQKQVLGLYRNFLRAARKKPPEECSRIKSIISAEFHENARNVDRKNFLYIEYLIRRGKKQLEQLNNPGIVGLSTFKFTSSSSAAAINISLDDQNSKPESPKLHVDEPDNKPAVNATIG
;
A
#
# COMPACT_ATOMS: atom_id res chain seq x y z
N MET A 1 5.91 -44.84 0.17
CA MET A 1 5.82 -43.69 1.11
C MET A 1 6.75 -42.61 0.62
N ALA A 2 6.25 -41.41 0.29
CA ALA A 2 7.13 -40.31 -0.13
C ALA A 2 8.04 -39.93 1.04
N SER A 3 9.36 -40.11 0.87
CA SER A 3 10.33 -39.67 1.87
C SER A 3 10.23 -38.15 2.00
N ARG A 4 10.01 -37.67 3.23
CA ARG A 4 9.96 -36.24 3.51
C ARG A 4 11.37 -35.69 3.31
N SER A 5 11.63 -35.16 2.12
CA SER A 5 12.89 -34.51 1.80
C SER A 5 13.13 -33.39 2.82
N LYS A 6 14.28 -33.44 3.50
CA LYS A 6 14.65 -32.45 4.50
C LYS A 6 14.81 -31.11 3.79
N LEU A 7 13.99 -30.13 4.17
CA LEU A 7 14.10 -28.77 3.66
C LEU A 7 15.46 -28.17 4.06
N SER A 8 16.09 -27.49 3.11
CA SER A 8 17.30 -26.68 3.34
C SER A 8 17.02 -25.58 4.38
N GLY A 9 18.06 -25.12 5.07
CA GLY A 9 17.97 -23.99 6.00
C GLY A 9 17.35 -22.76 5.34
N MET A 10 17.74 -22.46 4.09
CA MET A 10 17.17 -21.35 3.32
C MET A 10 15.66 -21.51 3.09
N GLN A 11 15.24 -22.70 2.67
CA GLN A 11 13.82 -23.01 2.44
C GLN A 11 13.00 -22.87 3.73
N LYS A 12 13.55 -23.30 4.87
CA LYS A 12 12.92 -23.10 6.18
C LYS A 12 12.77 -21.62 6.52
N GLN A 13 13.78 -20.80 6.22
CA GLN A 13 13.71 -19.35 6.45
C GLN A 13 12.63 -18.69 5.59
N VAL A 14 12.56 -19.01 4.28
CA VAL A 14 11.52 -18.49 3.38
C VAL A 14 10.12 -18.88 3.87
N LEU A 15 9.90 -20.15 4.20
CA LEU A 15 8.60 -20.63 4.70
C LEU A 15 8.25 -20.04 6.06
N GLY A 16 9.24 -19.87 6.95
CA GLY A 16 9.05 -19.22 8.24
C GLY A 16 8.59 -17.77 8.07
N LEU A 17 9.24 -17.04 7.15
CA LEU A 17 8.88 -15.67 6.83
C LEU A 17 7.45 -15.55 6.28
N TYR A 18 7.08 -16.40 5.31
CA TYR A 18 5.71 -16.44 4.77
C TYR A 18 4.67 -16.69 5.87
N ARG A 19 4.92 -17.68 6.75
CA ARG A 19 3.99 -18.00 7.85
C ARG A 19 3.87 -16.85 8.84
N ASN A 20 4.97 -16.14 9.12
CA ASN A 20 4.94 -15.00 10.03
C ASN A 20 4.11 -13.84 9.48
N PHE A 21 4.21 -13.58 8.18
CA PHE A 21 3.34 -12.63 7.49
C PHE A 21 1.86 -12.99 7.61
N LEU A 22 1.49 -14.25 7.36
CA LEU A 22 0.11 -14.69 7.52
C LEU A 22 -0.39 -14.57 8.97
N ARG A 23 0.48 -14.77 9.96
CA ARG A 23 0.15 -14.57 11.38
C ARG A 23 -0.05 -13.08 11.70
N ALA A 24 0.81 -12.22 11.20
CA ALA A 24 0.70 -10.78 11.39
C ALA A 24 -0.56 -10.21 10.72
N ALA A 25 -0.89 -10.68 9.51
CA ALA A 25 -2.11 -10.29 8.81
C ALA A 25 -3.39 -10.60 9.60
N ARG A 26 -3.44 -11.73 10.34
CA ARG A 26 -4.58 -12.10 11.18
C ARG A 26 -4.84 -11.14 12.35
N LYS A 27 -3.86 -10.33 12.74
CA LYS A 27 -4.01 -9.32 13.80
C LYS A 27 -4.65 -8.03 13.30
N LYS A 28 -4.83 -7.88 11.98
CA LYS A 28 -5.45 -6.71 11.34
C LYS A 28 -6.95 -6.93 11.15
N PRO A 29 -7.74 -5.86 10.92
CA PRO A 29 -9.16 -5.95 10.61
C PRO A 29 -9.42 -6.91 9.42
N PRO A 30 -10.61 -7.54 9.34
CA PRO A 30 -10.88 -8.63 8.39
C PRO A 30 -10.70 -8.24 6.91
N GLU A 31 -11.08 -7.02 6.55
CA GLU A 31 -10.91 -6.48 5.19
C GLU A 31 -9.42 -6.33 4.83
N GLU A 32 -8.65 -5.70 5.72
CA GLU A 32 -7.22 -5.48 5.55
C GLU A 32 -6.46 -6.82 5.58
N CYS A 33 -6.84 -7.73 6.47
CA CYS A 33 -6.28 -9.07 6.58
C CYS A 33 -6.37 -9.85 5.26
N SER A 34 -7.53 -9.79 4.59
CA SER A 34 -7.75 -10.47 3.31
C SER A 34 -6.88 -9.85 2.21
N ARG A 35 -6.83 -8.52 2.14
CA ARG A 35 -5.98 -7.79 1.18
C ARG A 35 -4.50 -8.08 1.37
N ILE A 36 -4.02 -8.04 2.61
CA ILE A 36 -2.63 -8.34 2.97
C ILE A 36 -2.27 -9.76 2.56
N LYS A 37 -3.11 -10.75 2.87
CA LYS A 37 -2.87 -12.15 2.49
C LYS A 37 -2.74 -12.31 0.99
N SER A 38 -3.67 -11.74 0.20
CA SER A 38 -3.64 -11.85 -1.25
C SER A 38 -2.35 -11.31 -1.85
N ILE A 39 -1.89 -10.14 -1.37
CA ILE A 39 -0.67 -9.50 -1.86
C ILE A 39 0.57 -10.34 -1.49
N ILE A 40 0.65 -10.80 -0.24
CA ILE A 40 1.79 -11.60 0.23
C ILE A 40 1.84 -12.94 -0.50
N SER A 41 0.70 -13.61 -0.70
CA SER A 41 0.65 -14.86 -1.46
C SER A 41 1.07 -14.65 -2.92
N ALA A 42 0.61 -13.57 -3.56
CA ALA A 42 1.01 -13.25 -4.94
C ALA A 42 2.53 -13.02 -5.03
N GLU A 43 3.11 -12.22 -4.13
CA GLU A 43 4.54 -11.92 -4.17
C GLU A 43 5.42 -13.14 -3.94
N PHE A 44 5.10 -13.96 -2.92
CA PHE A 44 5.87 -15.18 -2.65
C PHE A 44 5.80 -16.16 -3.82
N HIS A 45 4.65 -16.23 -4.49
CA HIS A 45 4.47 -17.08 -5.67
C HIS A 45 5.23 -16.57 -6.89
N GLU A 46 5.19 -15.26 -7.14
CA GLU A 46 5.97 -14.63 -8.21
C GLU A 46 7.48 -14.75 -7.98
N ASN A 47 7.95 -14.55 -6.76
CA ASN A 47 9.36 -14.79 -6.41
C ASN A 47 9.73 -16.27 -6.58
N ALA A 48 8.87 -17.21 -6.21
CA ALA A 48 9.13 -18.64 -6.39
C ALA A 48 9.21 -19.07 -7.86
N ARG A 49 8.54 -18.34 -8.77
CA ARG A 49 8.57 -18.55 -10.22
C ARG A 49 9.80 -17.91 -10.88
N ASN A 50 10.10 -16.68 -10.50
CA ASN A 50 11.04 -15.82 -11.22
C ASN A 50 12.46 -15.82 -10.63
N VAL A 51 12.64 -16.26 -9.39
CA VAL A 51 13.95 -16.31 -8.74
C VAL A 51 14.59 -17.68 -8.91
N ASP A 52 15.81 -17.70 -9.46
CA ASP A 52 16.62 -18.92 -9.51
C ASP A 52 16.89 -19.44 -8.10
N ARG A 53 16.61 -20.73 -7.89
CA ARG A 53 16.83 -21.46 -6.64
C ARG A 53 18.31 -21.47 -6.20
N LYS A 54 19.24 -21.26 -7.15
CA LYS A 54 20.68 -21.17 -6.89
C LYS A 54 21.14 -19.75 -6.56
N ASN A 55 20.29 -18.73 -6.73
CA ASN A 55 20.64 -17.35 -6.40
C ASN A 55 20.47 -17.10 -4.90
N PHE A 56 21.32 -17.73 -4.08
CA PHE A 56 21.25 -17.66 -2.63
C PHE A 56 21.35 -16.23 -2.11
N LEU A 57 22.22 -15.40 -2.71
CA LEU A 57 22.41 -14.01 -2.32
C LEU A 57 21.12 -13.19 -2.49
N TYR A 58 20.42 -13.37 -3.62
CA TYR A 58 19.17 -12.66 -3.85
C TYR A 58 18.05 -13.18 -2.94
N ILE A 59 17.98 -14.50 -2.71
CA ILE A 59 17.00 -15.08 -1.77
C ILE A 59 17.23 -14.54 -0.35
N GLU A 60 18.48 -14.44 0.10
CA GLU A 60 18.83 -13.83 1.39
C GLU A 60 18.44 -12.36 1.46
N TYR A 61 18.69 -11.61 0.39
CA TYR A 61 18.25 -10.22 0.28
C TYR A 61 16.73 -10.12 0.45
N LEU A 62 15.96 -10.94 -0.26
CA LEU A 62 14.49 -10.98 -0.15
C LEU A 62 14.05 -11.36 1.27
N ILE A 63 14.71 -12.32 1.92
CA ILE A 63 14.41 -12.69 3.30
C ILE A 63 14.66 -11.52 4.25
N ARG A 64 15.79 -10.83 4.15
CA ARG A 64 16.08 -9.66 5.00
C ARG A 64 15.08 -8.53 4.75
N ARG A 65 14.75 -8.25 3.48
CA ARG A 65 13.76 -7.23 3.12
C ARG A 65 12.39 -7.57 3.70
N GLY A 66 11.94 -8.81 3.54
CA GLY A 66 10.65 -9.26 4.07
C GLY A 66 10.60 -9.25 5.59
N LYS A 67 11.71 -9.53 6.30
CA LYS A 67 11.75 -9.38 7.77
C LYS A 67 11.50 -7.95 8.21
N LYS A 68 12.12 -6.96 7.55
CA LYS A 68 11.86 -5.53 7.83
C LYS A 68 10.40 -5.16 7.57
N GLN A 69 9.82 -5.64 6.48
CA GLN A 69 8.40 -5.42 6.16
C GLN A 69 7.47 -6.08 7.18
N LEU A 70 7.83 -7.26 7.69
CA LEU A 70 7.09 -7.95 8.74
C LEU A 70 7.13 -7.17 10.06
N GLU A 71 8.28 -6.60 10.44
CA GLU A 71 8.40 -5.74 11.62
C GLU A 71 7.50 -4.51 11.49
N GLN A 72 7.50 -3.87 10.32
CA GLN A 72 6.62 -2.73 10.03
C GLN A 72 5.14 -3.12 10.12
N LEU A 73 4.74 -4.28 9.57
CA LEU A 73 3.36 -4.77 9.65
C LEU A 73 2.89 -4.99 11.08
N ASN A 74 3.78 -5.46 11.96
CA ASN A 74 3.47 -5.71 13.36
C ASN A 74 3.42 -4.42 14.19
N ASN A 75 3.93 -3.30 13.69
CA ASN A 75 3.89 -2.04 14.42
C ASN A 75 2.47 -1.44 14.36
N PRO A 76 1.79 -1.19 15.50
CA PRO A 76 0.43 -0.68 15.53
C PRO A 76 0.28 0.75 14.99
N GLY A 77 1.37 1.54 14.98
CA GLY A 77 1.37 2.91 14.46
C GLY A 77 1.48 3.02 12.94
N ILE A 78 1.73 1.91 12.24
CA ILE A 78 1.84 1.88 10.78
C ILE A 78 0.49 1.38 10.23
N VAL A 79 -0.31 2.32 9.73
CA VAL A 79 -1.59 2.05 9.07
C VAL A 79 -1.31 1.33 7.75
N GLY A 80 -2.07 0.25 7.54
CA GLY A 80 -1.89 -0.81 6.56
C GLY A 80 -1.35 -0.47 5.18
N LEU A 81 -0.68 -1.45 4.57
CA LEU A 81 -0.37 -1.59 3.14
C LEU A 81 0.42 -0.48 2.43
N SER A 82 0.43 0.75 2.92
CA SER A 82 1.16 1.91 2.40
C SER A 82 2.68 1.70 2.44
N THR A 83 3.18 1.02 3.47
CA THR A 83 4.61 0.69 3.63
C THR A 83 5.05 -0.47 2.74
N PHE A 84 4.10 -1.27 2.26
CA PHE A 84 4.38 -2.40 1.39
C PHE A 84 4.56 -1.95 -0.06
N LYS A 85 5.61 -1.17 -0.31
CA LYS A 85 6.14 -0.95 -1.66
C LYS A 85 6.76 -2.27 -2.14
N PHE A 86 5.92 -3.21 -2.53
CA PHE A 86 6.31 -4.43 -3.23
C PHE A 86 6.60 -4.04 -4.67
N THR A 87 7.82 -3.56 -4.90
CA THR A 87 8.35 -3.35 -6.25
C THR A 87 8.54 -4.72 -6.88
N SER A 88 7.51 -5.25 -7.55
CA SER A 88 7.75 -6.28 -8.56
C SER A 88 8.68 -5.63 -9.60
N SER A 89 9.77 -6.30 -9.93
CA SER A 89 10.66 -5.84 -11.01
C SER A 89 10.05 -6.05 -12.40
N SER A 90 8.73 -6.22 -12.49
CA SER A 90 8.01 -6.38 -13.76
C SER A 90 6.59 -5.82 -13.64
N SER A 91 6.48 -4.52 -13.39
CA SER A 91 5.47 -3.63 -14.00
C SER A 91 5.57 -2.25 -13.34
N ALA A 92 6.28 -1.32 -13.98
CA ALA A 92 6.28 0.10 -13.65
C ALA A 92 4.93 0.79 -14.01
N ALA A 93 3.80 0.09 -13.87
CA ALA A 93 2.48 0.61 -14.16
C ALA A 93 1.48 0.10 -13.12
N ALA A 94 0.72 1.02 -12.54
CA ALA A 94 -0.42 0.83 -11.64
C ALA A 94 -0.14 0.62 -10.14
N ILE A 95 0.38 1.66 -9.46
CA ILE A 95 -0.24 2.13 -8.20
C ILE A 95 -0.20 3.67 -8.21
N ASN A 96 -1.08 4.28 -9.00
CA ASN A 96 -1.64 5.59 -8.67
C ASN A 96 -2.92 5.30 -7.88
N ILE A 97 -2.85 5.36 -6.56
CA ILE A 97 -4.04 5.53 -5.72
C ILE A 97 -3.94 6.96 -5.20
N SER A 98 -4.81 7.81 -5.74
CA SER A 98 -5.05 9.20 -5.36
C SER A 98 -4.98 9.41 -3.86
N LEU A 99 -4.20 10.40 -3.46
CA LEU A 99 -4.20 11.03 -2.16
C LEU A 99 -4.44 12.52 -2.42
N ASP A 100 -5.69 12.90 -2.64
CA ASP A 100 -6.13 14.29 -2.61
C ASP A 100 -7.62 14.32 -2.24
N ASP A 101 -7.93 14.05 -0.98
CA ASP A 101 -9.15 14.59 -0.38
C ASP A 101 -9.05 14.60 1.15
N GLN A 102 -8.47 15.67 1.71
CA GLN A 102 -8.83 16.25 3.01
C GLN A 102 -8.19 17.64 3.13
N ASN A 103 -8.85 18.66 2.56
CA ASN A 103 -8.72 20.03 3.06
C ASN A 103 -10.10 20.54 3.48
N SER A 104 -10.60 19.99 4.58
CA SER A 104 -11.68 20.60 5.35
C SER A 104 -11.11 21.72 6.23
N LYS A 105 -11.22 22.96 5.72
CA LYS A 105 -11.51 24.28 6.39
C LYS A 105 -11.35 24.35 7.93
N PRO A 106 -10.66 25.37 8.49
CA PRO A 106 -11.23 26.71 8.79
C PRO A 106 -10.20 27.84 8.51
N GLU A 107 -10.41 29.16 8.49
CA GLU A 107 -11.26 30.12 9.19
C GLU A 107 -11.05 31.48 8.48
N SER A 108 -12.06 32.37 8.46
CA SER A 108 -11.99 33.72 7.85
C SER A 108 -11.01 34.66 8.60
N PRO A 109 -10.53 35.76 7.99
CA PRO A 109 -11.20 37.04 8.25
C PRO A 109 -11.30 38.01 7.04
N LYS A 110 -12.22 38.97 7.23
CA LYS A 110 -12.79 39.98 6.32
C LYS A 110 -11.81 41.01 5.77
N LEU A 111 -12.05 41.45 4.53
CA LEU A 111 -11.97 42.85 4.05
C LEU A 111 -13.06 42.98 2.95
N HIS A 112 -14.25 43.48 3.26
CA HIS A 112 -14.71 44.86 3.00
C HIS A 112 -14.08 45.48 1.74
N VAL A 113 -14.83 45.48 0.63
CA VAL A 113 -15.02 46.62 -0.28
C VAL A 113 -16.14 46.31 -1.28
N ASP A 114 -17.20 47.12 -1.14
CA ASP A 114 -18.11 47.66 -2.15
C ASP A 114 -18.96 46.75 -3.06
N GLU A 115 -20.23 46.66 -2.65
CA GLU A 115 -21.43 46.50 -3.47
C GLU A 115 -21.49 47.58 -4.57
N PRO A 116 -21.84 47.19 -5.80
CA PRO A 116 -22.77 48.06 -6.54
C PRO A 116 -23.99 47.30 -7.06
N ASP A 117 -25.11 47.64 -6.41
CA ASP A 117 -26.42 47.96 -6.98
C ASP A 117 -26.81 47.32 -8.32
N ASN A 118 -27.70 46.33 -8.18
CA ASN A 118 -28.69 45.98 -9.18
C ASN A 118 -29.71 47.13 -9.35
N LYS A 119 -29.73 47.80 -10.50
CA LYS A 119 -30.96 48.44 -11.03
C LYS A 119 -31.07 48.32 -12.54
N PRO A 120 -32.13 47.67 -13.06
CA PRO A 120 -32.60 47.88 -14.42
C PRO A 120 -33.48 49.14 -14.46
N ALA A 121 -33.16 50.10 -15.34
CA ALA A 121 -34.04 51.21 -15.64
C ALA A 121 -34.36 51.23 -17.14
N VAL A 122 -35.55 50.76 -17.46
CA VAL A 122 -36.26 50.93 -18.73
C VAL A 122 -37.23 52.09 -18.57
N ASN A 123 -37.04 53.18 -19.32
CA ASN A 123 -38.04 54.18 -19.73
C ASN A 123 -37.34 55.23 -20.62
N ALA A 124 -37.55 55.17 -21.95
CA ALA A 124 -38.55 55.93 -22.69
C ALA A 124 -38.27 57.45 -22.74
N THR A 125 -38.20 58.03 -23.95
CA THR A 125 -38.90 59.27 -24.38
C THR A 125 -38.09 60.16 -25.36
N ILE A 126 -38.66 60.30 -26.58
CA ILE A 126 -38.64 61.41 -27.56
C ILE A 126 -37.47 61.57 -28.54
N GLY A 127 -37.84 61.58 -29.83
CA GLY A 127 -37.07 61.97 -31.01
C GLY A 127 -37.78 61.52 -32.28
#